data_AF-A0A749WZV7-F1
#
_entry.id   AF-A0A749WZV7-F1
#
_cell.length_a   1.000
_cell.length_b   1.000
_cell.length_c   1.000
_cell.angle_alpha   90.00
_cell.angle_beta   90.00
_cell.angle_gamma   90.00
#
_symmetry.space_group_name_H-M   'P 1'
#
loop_
_entity.id
_entity.type
_entity.pdbx_description
1 polymer ?
#
loop_
_entity_poly.entity_id
_entity_poly.type
_entity_poly.pdbx_seq_one_letter_code
_entity_poly.pdbx_strand_id
1 'polypeptide(L)'
;MSSLQISQGTFRLSDTKTLHLDSLTLNAGDSWAFVGANGSGKSALARALAGELPLLTGERQCRFTRITRLSFEQLQKLVSDEWQRNNTDMLSPGEDDTGRTTTEIIQDDVRHPARCAMLAQQFGISALLNRRFKYLSTGETRKALLCQALMSEPELLILDEPFDGLDVTARQQLAQRLTALNQAGMTLALVLNRFDEIPDFVQFAGVLADCTLAETGTTAELLQRALVAQLAHSERLTDVQLPEPDEPSARHALPDGEPRIVLNDGVVSYNDRPILHHLSWRVNPGEHWQIVGPNGAGKSTLLSLITGDHPQGYSNDLTLFGRRRGSGETIWDIKKHIGYVSSSLHLDYRVSTTVRNVILSGYFDSIGIYQAVSDRQRKLAQQWLDILGIDKRTADAPFHSLSWGQQRLALIVRALVKHPTVLILDEPLQGLDPLNRQLVRRFVDVLIRQGETQLLFVSHHAEDAPACITHRLEFVPEGERYKYVSGRCNN
;
A
#
# COMPACT_ATOMS: atom_id res chain seq x y z
N MET A 1 7.46 38.45 -7.89
CA MET A 1 6.72 37.24 -7.51
C MET A 1 7.60 36.42 -6.58
N SER A 2 7.02 35.84 -5.52
CA SER A 2 7.75 34.92 -4.63
C SER A 2 8.11 33.65 -5.39
N SER A 3 9.28 33.09 -5.09
CA SER A 3 9.77 31.86 -5.71
C SER A 3 10.75 31.15 -4.78
N LEU A 4 10.92 29.85 -5.00
CA LEU A 4 11.96 29.03 -4.42
C LEU A 4 12.77 28.45 -5.58
N GLN A 5 14.08 28.73 -5.60
CA GLN A 5 15.01 28.23 -6.60
C GLN A 5 16.12 27.44 -5.91
N ILE A 6 16.38 26.25 -6.43
CA ILE A 6 17.49 25.40 -6.02
C ILE A 6 18.30 25.09 -7.27
N SER A 7 19.61 25.32 -7.22
CA SER A 7 20.53 25.03 -8.32
C SER A 7 21.75 24.28 -7.79
N GLN A 8 22.02 23.09 -8.37
CA GLN A 8 23.12 22.20 -8.01
C GLN A 8 23.18 21.89 -6.51
N GLY A 9 22.01 21.82 -5.88
CA GLY A 9 21.86 21.71 -4.44
C GLY A 9 22.13 20.29 -3.95
N THR A 10 23.11 20.15 -3.05
CA THR A 10 23.35 18.89 -2.32
C THR A 10 23.04 19.10 -0.85
N PHE A 11 22.09 18.34 -0.32
CA PHE A 11 21.62 18.46 1.07
C PHE A 11 22.04 17.25 1.89
N ARG A 12 22.45 17.49 3.15
CA ARG A 12 22.86 16.41 4.06
C ARG A 12 21.63 15.69 4.64
N LEU A 13 21.58 14.36 4.50
CA LEU A 13 20.56 13.51 5.14
C LEU A 13 21.10 12.79 6.37
N SER A 14 22.30 12.24 6.25
CA SER A 14 23.08 11.60 7.31
C SER A 14 24.57 11.76 7.00
N ASP A 15 25.44 11.15 7.80
CA ASP A 15 26.89 11.17 7.56
C ASP A 15 27.30 10.49 6.24
N THR A 16 26.45 9.60 5.71
CA THR A 16 26.73 8.79 4.52
C THR A 16 25.76 9.01 3.37
N LYS A 17 24.68 9.79 3.55
CA LYS A 17 23.65 10.01 2.53
C LYS A 17 23.40 11.49 2.29
N THR A 18 23.24 11.83 1.02
CA THR A 18 22.91 13.18 0.57
C THR A 18 21.76 13.15 -0.43
N LEU A 19 21.01 14.25 -0.51
CA LEU A 19 19.97 14.50 -1.50
C LEU A 19 20.51 15.46 -2.55
N HIS A 20 20.40 15.12 -3.83
CA HIS A 20 20.89 15.92 -4.96
C HIS A 20 19.73 16.50 -5.77
N LEU A 21 19.76 17.82 -5.99
CA LEU A 21 18.78 18.57 -6.77
C LEU A 21 19.54 19.44 -7.80
N ASP A 22 19.57 19.00 -9.05
CA ASP A 22 20.31 19.71 -10.12
C ASP A 22 19.73 21.09 -10.42
N SER A 23 18.40 21.16 -10.58
CA SER A 23 17.66 22.40 -10.77
C SER A 23 16.19 22.17 -10.39
N LEU A 24 15.64 23.08 -9.59
CA LEU A 24 14.21 23.09 -9.26
C LEU A 24 13.76 24.53 -8.98
N THR A 25 12.66 24.94 -9.61
CA THR A 25 12.05 26.27 -9.39
C THR A 25 10.57 26.11 -9.11
N LEU A 26 10.12 26.61 -7.96
CA LEU A 26 8.70 26.75 -7.62
C LEU A 26 8.36 28.24 -7.61
N ASN A 27 7.40 28.66 -8.44
CA ASN A 27 6.89 30.02 -8.47
C ASN A 27 5.61 30.14 -7.65
N ALA A 28 5.29 31.35 -7.20
CA ALA A 28 4.05 31.62 -6.48
C ALA A 28 2.82 31.21 -7.31
N GLY A 29 1.95 30.40 -6.71
CA GLY A 29 0.74 29.87 -7.35
C GLY A 29 0.94 28.54 -8.08
N ASP A 30 2.18 28.07 -8.26
CA ASP A 30 2.45 26.77 -8.85
C ASP A 30 1.88 25.64 -7.98
N SER A 31 1.47 24.56 -8.64
CA SER A 31 1.09 23.30 -8.03
C SER A 31 2.06 22.20 -8.51
N TRP A 32 2.81 21.64 -7.57
CA TRP A 32 3.82 20.61 -7.82
C TRP A 32 3.45 19.29 -7.17
N ALA A 33 3.73 18.17 -7.85
CA ALA A 33 3.77 16.84 -7.26
C ALA A 33 5.15 16.21 -7.41
N PHE A 34 5.67 15.64 -6.33
CA PHE A 34 6.92 14.89 -6.35
C PHE A 34 6.61 13.43 -6.04
N VAL A 35 6.96 12.56 -6.99
CA VAL A 35 6.67 11.12 -6.93
C VAL A 35 7.98 10.36 -6.90
N GLY A 36 8.02 9.22 -6.23
CA GLY A 36 9.20 8.37 -6.18
C GLY A 36 8.97 7.12 -5.34
N ALA A 37 9.83 6.13 -5.50
CA ALA A 37 9.77 4.89 -4.73
C ALA A 37 9.96 5.14 -3.22
N ASN A 38 9.64 4.15 -2.39
CA ASN A 38 9.96 4.21 -0.97
C ASN A 38 11.48 4.27 -0.78
N GLY A 39 11.94 5.18 0.08
CA GLY A 39 13.36 5.43 0.28
C GLY A 39 14.05 6.24 -0.83
N SER A 40 13.33 6.73 -1.85
CA SER A 40 13.92 7.54 -2.93
C SER A 40 14.34 8.96 -2.52
N GLY A 41 14.05 9.38 -1.28
CA GLY A 41 14.35 10.72 -0.79
C GLY A 41 13.17 11.70 -0.84
N LYS A 42 11.94 11.24 -1.07
CA LYS A 42 10.70 12.05 -1.05
C LYS A 42 10.54 12.96 0.18
N SER A 43 10.54 12.40 1.38
CA SER A 43 10.44 13.20 2.61
C SER A 43 11.68 14.09 2.84
N ALA A 44 12.84 13.65 2.34
CA ALA A 44 14.04 14.48 2.35
C ALA A 44 13.90 15.71 1.43
N LEU A 45 13.31 15.55 0.25
CA LEU A 45 12.95 16.66 -0.62
C LEU A 45 12.00 17.62 0.08
N ALA A 46 10.92 17.12 0.72
CA ALA A 46 9.98 17.95 1.45
C ALA A 46 10.70 18.84 2.49
N ARG A 47 11.65 18.25 3.23
CA ARG A 47 12.50 18.96 4.20
C ARG A 47 13.45 19.95 3.54
N ALA A 48 14.07 19.62 2.40
CA ALA A 48 14.93 20.55 1.65
C ALA A 48 14.14 21.77 1.14
N LEU A 49 12.93 21.55 0.61
CA LEU A 49 12.02 22.61 0.16
C LEU A 49 11.63 23.51 1.34
N ALA A 50 11.32 22.92 2.50
CA ALA A 50 11.01 23.65 3.73
C ALA A 50 12.22 24.40 4.34
N GLY A 51 13.45 24.09 3.90
CA GLY A 51 14.67 24.67 4.46
C GLY A 51 15.13 24.00 5.76
N GLU A 52 14.67 22.78 6.02
CA GLU A 52 14.97 21.99 7.23
C GLU A 52 16.21 21.09 7.07
N LEU A 53 16.83 21.06 5.88
CA LEU A 53 18.06 20.30 5.63
C LEU A 53 19.27 21.21 5.41
N PRO A 54 20.44 20.89 5.98
CA PRO A 54 21.68 21.62 5.69
C PRO A 54 22.08 21.48 4.22
N LEU A 55 22.26 22.61 3.55
CA LEU A 55 22.84 22.68 2.20
C LEU A 55 24.37 22.56 2.31
N LEU A 56 24.96 21.59 1.61
CA LEU A 56 26.41 21.36 1.57
C LEU A 56 27.06 22.09 0.40
N THR A 57 26.46 21.99 -0.79
CA THR A 57 26.93 22.62 -2.03
C THR A 57 25.74 23.10 -2.86
N GLY A 58 25.99 24.04 -3.77
CA GLY A 58 24.95 24.66 -4.62
C GLY A 58 24.32 25.89 -3.99
N GLU A 59 23.17 26.30 -4.52
CA GLU A 59 22.41 27.44 -4.02
C GLU A 59 20.94 27.09 -3.76
N ARG A 60 20.39 27.67 -2.70
CA ARG A 60 18.95 27.66 -2.40
C ARG A 60 18.50 29.09 -2.11
N GLN A 61 17.78 29.69 -3.05
CA GLN A 61 17.23 31.03 -2.93
C GLN A 61 15.71 30.94 -2.71
N CYS A 62 15.23 31.40 -1.55
CA CYS A 62 13.82 31.34 -1.20
C CYS A 62 13.28 32.74 -0.89
N ARG A 63 12.25 33.16 -1.62
CA ARG A 63 11.51 34.41 -1.39
C ARG A 63 10.15 34.20 -0.73
N PHE A 64 9.74 32.95 -0.51
CA PHE A 64 8.58 32.65 0.33
C PHE A 64 8.92 32.97 1.79
N THR A 65 8.07 33.74 2.45
CA THR A 65 8.28 34.12 3.87
C THR A 65 7.61 33.16 4.83
N ARG A 66 6.50 32.53 4.41
CA ARG A 66 5.70 31.60 5.20
C ARG A 66 5.63 30.26 4.49
N ILE A 67 6.54 29.35 4.87
CA ILE A 67 6.55 27.97 4.38
C ILE A 67 6.03 27.09 5.49
N THR A 68 5.10 26.20 5.18
CA THR A 68 4.61 25.21 6.14
C THR A 68 4.70 23.84 5.52
N ARG A 69 5.39 22.92 6.22
CA ARG A 69 5.46 21.51 5.86
C ARG A 69 4.61 20.71 6.82
N LEU A 70 3.73 19.87 6.29
CA LEU A 70 2.91 18.96 7.06
C LEU A 70 3.21 17.52 6.62
N SER A 71 3.71 16.70 7.53
CA SER A 71 3.83 15.25 7.36
C SER A 71 2.81 14.55 8.25
N PHE A 72 1.82 13.91 7.64
CA PHE A 72 0.72 13.30 8.38
C PHE A 72 1.17 12.11 9.23
N GLU A 73 2.09 11.29 8.72
CA GLU A 73 2.64 10.15 9.44
C GLU A 73 3.45 10.59 10.67
N GLN A 74 4.37 11.55 10.49
CA GLN A 74 5.22 12.04 11.58
C GLN A 74 4.39 12.65 12.71
N LEU A 75 3.33 13.40 12.36
CA LEU A 75 2.49 14.07 13.33
C LEU A 75 1.55 13.10 14.04
N GLN A 76 1.01 12.08 13.35
CA GLN A 76 0.30 10.97 14.00
C GLN A 76 1.20 10.20 14.97
N LYS A 77 2.44 9.93 14.57
CA LYS A 77 3.42 9.25 15.43
C LYS A 77 3.73 10.08 16.68
N LEU A 78 3.96 11.38 16.55
CA LEU A 78 4.18 12.27 17.70
C LEU A 78 3.00 12.24 18.67
N VAL A 79 1.76 12.31 18.17
CA VAL A 79 0.55 12.22 18.99
C VAL A 79 0.43 10.84 19.68
N SER A 80 0.75 9.76 18.97
CA SER A 80 0.76 8.40 19.53
C SER A 80 1.86 8.19 20.57
N ASP A 81 3.03 8.79 20.37
CA ASP A 81 4.17 8.70 21.29
C ASP A 81 3.91 9.54 22.55
N GLU A 82 3.30 10.72 22.42
CA GLU A 82 2.82 11.54 23.53
C GLU A 82 1.76 10.79 24.36
N TRP A 83 0.89 10.02 23.70
CA TRP A 83 -0.05 9.11 24.37
C TRP A 83 0.64 8.01 25.18
N GLN A 84 1.67 7.35 24.63
CA GLN A 84 2.40 6.31 25.37
C GLN A 84 3.10 6.88 26.61
N ARG A 85 3.61 8.12 26.54
CA ARG A 85 4.24 8.80 27.69
C ARG A 85 3.24 9.18 28.77
N ASN A 86 2.05 9.62 28.39
CA ASN A 86 0.98 9.97 29.35
C ASN A 86 0.28 8.74 29.94
N ASN A 87 0.52 7.54 29.40
CA ASN A 87 0.02 6.26 29.92
C ASN A 87 0.98 5.56 30.89
N THR A 88 2.14 6.16 31.18
CA THR A 88 3.02 5.75 32.27
C THR A 88 2.87 6.72 33.43
N ASP A 89 2.39 6.19 34.56
CA ASP A 89 2.21 6.79 35.90
C ASP A 89 0.81 7.36 36.27
N MET A 90 0.10 6.58 37.10
CA MET A 90 -0.90 6.97 38.10
C MET A 90 -1.96 8.02 37.71
N LEU A 91 -3.06 7.59 37.09
CA LEU A 91 -4.29 8.38 37.04
C LEU A 91 -4.91 8.47 38.44
N SER A 92 -5.24 9.68 38.89
CA SER A 92 -5.99 9.88 40.14
C SER A 92 -7.46 9.45 39.96
N PRO A 93 -8.17 9.01 41.02
CA PRO A 93 -9.59 8.69 40.91
C PRO A 93 -10.39 9.93 40.45
N GLY A 94 -10.95 9.88 39.23
CA GLY A 94 -11.73 10.96 38.62
C GLY A 94 -11.09 11.66 37.41
N GLU A 95 -9.87 11.30 37.01
CA GLU A 95 -9.24 11.77 35.76
C GLU A 95 -9.61 10.86 34.58
N ASP A 96 -10.76 11.10 33.95
CA ASP A 96 -11.26 10.25 32.85
C ASP A 96 -10.75 10.67 31.45
N ASP A 97 -10.08 11.82 31.27
CA ASP A 97 -9.71 12.26 29.91
C ASP A 97 -8.50 13.21 29.79
N THR A 98 -7.32 12.64 29.62
CA THR A 98 -6.00 13.33 29.55
C THR A 98 -5.57 13.77 28.13
N GLY A 99 -6.50 13.94 27.17
CA GLY A 99 -6.17 14.26 25.78
C GLY A 99 -6.35 15.74 25.40
N ARG A 100 -5.53 16.24 24.45
CA ARG A 100 -5.78 17.56 23.82
C ARG A 100 -7.05 17.54 22.96
N THR A 101 -7.82 18.63 23.01
CA THR A 101 -8.95 18.84 22.09
C THR A 101 -8.46 19.12 20.68
N THR A 102 -9.32 18.87 19.68
CA THR A 102 -9.01 19.22 18.29
C THR A 102 -8.70 20.71 18.14
N THR A 103 -9.39 21.57 18.88
CA THR A 103 -9.13 23.01 18.92
C THR A 103 -7.74 23.35 19.44
N GLU A 104 -7.29 22.66 20.49
CA GLU A 104 -5.97 22.85 21.08
C GLU A 104 -4.85 22.40 20.13
N ILE A 105 -5.07 21.35 19.34
CA ILE A 105 -4.12 20.89 18.31
C ILE A 105 -4.06 21.90 17.15
N ILE A 106 -5.22 22.34 16.63
CA ILE A 106 -5.26 23.31 15.51
C ILE A 106 -4.56 24.62 15.88
N GLN A 107 -4.68 25.06 17.14
CA GLN A 107 -4.13 26.33 17.62
C GLN A 107 -2.81 26.19 18.38
N ASP A 108 -2.10 25.07 18.24
CA ASP A 108 -0.87 24.81 19.00
C ASP A 108 0.19 25.88 18.73
N ASP A 109 0.49 26.09 17.44
CA ASP A 109 1.51 27.04 16.99
C ASP A 109 0.96 28.46 16.85
N VAL A 110 -0.29 28.59 16.40
CA VAL A 110 -0.92 29.89 16.08
C VAL A 110 -2.28 29.99 16.77
N ARG A 111 -2.38 30.88 17.76
CA ARG A 111 -3.60 31.10 18.54
C ARG A 111 -4.47 32.18 17.91
N HIS A 112 -5.50 31.77 17.16
CA HIS A 112 -6.45 32.70 16.54
C HIS A 112 -7.86 32.08 16.42
N PRO A 113 -8.71 32.19 17.45
CA PRO A 113 -9.97 31.45 17.54
C PRO A 113 -10.92 31.67 16.35
N ALA A 114 -11.05 32.90 15.85
CA ALA A 114 -11.92 33.20 14.72
C ALA A 114 -11.47 32.51 13.41
N ARG A 115 -10.16 32.37 13.21
CA ARG A 115 -9.57 31.70 12.04
C ARG A 115 -9.72 30.20 12.17
N CYS A 116 -9.47 29.65 13.36
CA CYS A 116 -9.71 28.25 13.67
C CYS A 116 -11.16 27.86 13.38
N ALA A 117 -12.14 28.67 13.83
CA ALA A 117 -13.56 28.45 13.55
C ALA A 117 -13.89 28.50 12.04
N MET A 118 -13.33 29.48 11.31
CA MET A 118 -13.50 29.61 9.86
C MET A 118 -12.95 28.40 9.09
N LEU A 119 -11.72 27.97 9.41
CA LEU A 119 -11.10 26.78 8.81
C LEU A 119 -11.87 25.52 9.18
N ALA A 120 -12.30 25.37 10.43
CA ALA A 120 -13.12 24.24 10.86
C ALA A 120 -14.44 24.16 10.10
N GLN A 121 -15.08 25.30 9.82
CA GLN A 121 -16.28 25.36 8.98
C GLN A 121 -15.99 24.98 7.53
N GLN A 122 -14.95 25.56 6.93
CA GLN A 122 -14.53 25.24 5.56
C GLN A 122 -14.20 23.75 5.40
N PHE A 123 -13.60 23.15 6.42
CA PHE A 123 -13.25 21.74 6.45
C PHE A 123 -14.37 20.83 6.98
N GLY A 124 -15.53 21.36 7.38
CA GLY A 124 -16.67 20.58 7.86
C GLY A 124 -16.39 19.83 9.17
N ILE A 125 -15.52 20.36 10.02
CA ILE A 125 -15.12 19.76 11.31
C ILE A 125 -15.50 20.62 12.52
N SER A 126 -16.40 21.61 12.36
CA SER A 126 -16.82 22.50 13.46
C SER A 126 -17.34 21.75 14.68
N ALA A 127 -18.11 20.67 14.48
CA ALA A 127 -18.63 19.84 15.58
C ALA A 127 -17.53 19.03 16.30
N LEU A 128 -16.36 18.89 15.70
CA LEU A 128 -15.24 18.09 16.22
C LEU A 128 -14.27 18.93 17.05
N LEU A 129 -14.39 20.27 17.04
CA LEU A 129 -13.49 21.18 17.72
C LEU A 129 -13.31 20.88 19.22
N ASN A 130 -14.40 20.51 19.89
CA ASN A 130 -14.39 20.16 21.32
C ASN A 130 -14.08 18.67 21.56
N ARG A 131 -14.11 17.83 20.51
CA ARG A 131 -13.78 16.40 20.60
C ARG A 131 -12.28 16.25 20.79
N ARG A 132 -11.88 15.25 21.57
CA ARG A 132 -10.46 14.89 21.71
C ARG A 132 -9.89 14.39 20.40
N PHE A 133 -8.69 14.86 20.07
CA PHE A 133 -8.04 14.54 18.82
C PHE A 133 -7.82 13.02 18.63
N LYS A 134 -7.54 12.30 19.72
CA LYS A 134 -7.36 10.83 19.74
C LYS A 134 -8.59 10.02 19.28
N TYR A 135 -9.79 10.61 19.34
CA TYR A 135 -11.03 9.92 18.94
C TYR A 135 -11.48 10.26 17.53
N LEU A 136 -10.71 11.07 16.80
CA LEU A 136 -11.00 11.39 15.41
C LEU A 136 -10.68 10.18 14.52
N SER A 137 -11.53 9.94 13.53
CA SER A 137 -11.21 9.03 12.43
C SER A 137 -10.02 9.56 11.62
N THR A 138 -9.36 8.70 10.85
CA THR A 138 -8.19 9.08 10.06
C THR A 138 -8.46 10.27 9.12
N GLY A 139 -9.66 10.34 8.52
CA GLY A 139 -10.08 11.46 7.67
C GLY A 139 -10.32 12.75 8.45
N GLU A 140 -10.92 12.68 9.65
CA GLU A 140 -11.13 13.84 10.53
C GLU A 140 -9.80 14.38 11.05
N THR A 141 -8.89 13.48 11.45
CA THR A 141 -7.51 13.80 11.84
C THR A 141 -6.79 14.57 10.74
N ARG A 142 -6.84 14.10 9.49
CA ARG A 142 -6.22 14.81 8.36
C ARG A 142 -6.80 16.21 8.15
N LYS A 143 -8.12 16.37 8.28
CA LYS A 143 -8.80 17.67 8.18
C LYS A 143 -8.35 18.62 9.28
N ALA A 144 -8.23 18.14 10.51
CA ALA A 144 -7.74 18.94 11.64
C ALA A 144 -6.29 19.37 11.45
N LEU A 145 -5.40 18.47 11.02
CA LEU A 145 -3.99 18.80 10.75
C LEU A 145 -3.81 19.77 9.59
N LEU A 146 -4.64 19.68 8.55
CA LEU A 146 -4.67 20.69 7.49
C LEU A 146 -5.13 22.05 8.02
N CYS A 147 -6.14 22.09 8.90
CA CYS A 147 -6.54 23.34 9.54
C CYS A 147 -5.37 23.93 10.34
N GLN A 148 -4.65 23.11 11.13
CA GLN A 148 -3.46 23.53 11.87
C GLN A 148 -2.42 24.16 10.93
N ALA A 149 -2.07 23.47 9.83
CA ALA A 149 -1.09 23.96 8.86
C ALA A 149 -1.52 25.27 8.17
N LEU A 150 -2.83 25.48 7.98
CA LEU A 150 -3.38 26.69 7.36
C LEU A 150 -3.53 27.87 8.32
N MET A 151 -3.36 27.65 9.63
CA MET A 151 -3.41 28.73 10.63
C MET A 151 -2.31 29.77 10.41
N SER A 152 -1.12 29.37 9.92
CA SER A 152 0.01 30.25 9.62
C SER A 152 -0.16 31.08 8.34
N GLU A 153 -1.22 30.85 7.56
CA GLU A 153 -1.43 31.35 6.20
C GLU A 153 -0.17 31.18 5.32
N PRO A 154 0.19 29.93 4.98
CA PRO A 154 1.39 29.66 4.20
C PRO A 154 1.29 30.24 2.78
N GLU A 155 2.41 30.77 2.28
CA GLU A 155 2.58 31.10 0.87
C GLU A 155 2.97 29.85 0.05
N LEU A 156 3.69 28.93 0.71
CA LEU A 156 4.04 27.60 0.20
C LEU A 156 3.66 26.54 1.23
N LEU A 157 2.69 25.70 0.88
CA LEU A 157 2.27 24.55 1.68
C LEU A 157 2.84 23.26 1.06
N ILE A 158 3.68 22.56 1.83
CA ILE A 158 4.29 21.29 1.46
C ILE A 158 3.57 20.18 2.22
N LEU A 159 2.96 19.25 1.50
CA LEU A 159 2.21 18.13 2.08
C LEU A 159 2.94 16.82 1.79
N ASP A 160 3.38 16.13 2.85
CA ASP A 160 4.03 14.82 2.74
C ASP A 160 2.99 13.72 2.92
N GLU A 161 2.74 12.98 1.84
CA GLU A 161 1.81 11.86 1.73
C GLU A 161 0.36 12.17 2.19
N PRO A 162 -0.28 13.25 1.65
CA PRO A 162 -1.60 13.71 2.11
C PRO A 162 -2.74 12.71 1.90
N PHE A 163 -2.61 11.79 0.93
CA PHE A 163 -3.67 10.86 0.56
C PHE A 163 -3.52 9.45 1.12
N ASP A 164 -2.38 9.15 1.75
CA ASP A 164 -2.12 7.78 2.23
C ASP A 164 -3.19 7.36 3.24
N GLY A 165 -3.57 6.08 3.29
CA GLY A 165 -4.60 5.57 4.21
C GLY A 165 -5.98 6.28 4.16
N LEU A 166 -6.36 6.94 3.07
CA LEU A 166 -7.72 7.42 2.80
C LEU A 166 -8.47 6.46 1.87
N ASP A 167 -9.78 6.31 2.09
CA ASP A 167 -10.66 5.70 1.09
C ASP A 167 -10.89 6.63 -0.12
N VAL A 168 -11.54 6.11 -1.17
CA VAL A 168 -11.78 6.83 -2.44
C VAL A 168 -12.56 8.13 -2.22
N THR A 169 -13.60 8.10 -1.37
CA THR A 169 -14.47 9.25 -1.15
C THR A 169 -13.72 10.34 -0.40
N ALA A 170 -12.99 9.96 0.66
CA ALA A 170 -12.23 10.90 1.47
C ALA A 170 -11.03 11.49 0.71
N ARG A 171 -10.39 10.72 -0.17
CA ARG A 171 -9.35 11.19 -1.09
C ARG A 171 -9.88 12.24 -2.07
N GLN A 172 -11.03 11.98 -2.69
CA GLN A 172 -11.69 12.95 -3.58
C GLN A 172 -12.05 14.24 -2.84
N GLN A 173 -12.62 14.15 -1.64
CA GLN A 173 -12.93 15.32 -0.81
C GLN A 173 -11.69 16.15 -0.48
N LEU A 174 -10.56 15.50 -0.16
CA LEU A 174 -9.31 16.19 0.13
C LEU A 174 -8.75 16.85 -1.13
N ALA A 175 -8.72 16.15 -2.27
CA ALA A 175 -8.23 16.69 -3.53
C ALA A 175 -9.02 17.95 -3.97
N GLN A 176 -10.35 17.95 -3.81
CA GLN A 176 -11.19 19.12 -4.09
C GLN A 176 -10.83 20.32 -3.21
N ARG A 177 -10.51 20.10 -1.93
CA ARG A 177 -10.09 21.18 -1.02
C ARG A 177 -8.73 21.74 -1.39
N LEU A 178 -7.77 20.89 -1.73
CA LEU A 178 -6.45 21.33 -2.20
C LEU A 178 -6.58 22.12 -3.52
N THR A 179 -7.50 21.71 -4.40
CA THR A 179 -7.82 22.45 -5.63
C THR A 179 -8.30 23.86 -5.30
N ALA A 180 -9.25 24.01 -4.37
CA ALA A 180 -9.77 25.32 -3.96
C ALA A 180 -8.69 26.21 -3.33
N LEU A 181 -7.77 25.64 -2.55
CA LEU A 181 -6.64 26.39 -1.96
C LEU A 181 -5.68 26.89 -3.05
N ASN A 182 -5.35 26.06 -4.03
CA ASN A 182 -4.47 26.48 -5.13
C ASN A 182 -5.13 27.54 -6.02
N GLN A 183 -6.43 27.40 -6.32
CA GLN A 183 -7.21 28.42 -7.05
C GLN A 183 -7.29 29.76 -6.31
N ALA A 184 -7.22 29.76 -4.98
CA ALA A 184 -7.11 30.97 -4.16
C ALA A 184 -5.70 31.60 -4.18
N GLY A 185 -4.76 31.06 -4.97
CA GLY A 185 -3.40 31.58 -5.16
C GLY A 185 -2.33 30.95 -4.27
N MET A 186 -2.65 29.89 -3.51
CA MET A 186 -1.67 29.19 -2.66
C MET A 186 -0.75 28.32 -3.50
N THR A 187 0.56 28.39 -3.23
CA THR A 187 1.55 27.49 -3.84
C THR A 187 1.53 26.15 -3.11
N LEU A 188 1.37 25.05 -3.85
CA LEU A 188 1.28 23.71 -3.27
C LEU A 188 2.42 22.81 -3.78
N ALA A 189 3.05 22.09 -2.87
CA ALA A 189 3.98 21.01 -3.20
C ALA A 189 3.52 19.72 -2.50
N LEU A 190 3.07 18.76 -3.28
CA LEU A 190 2.60 17.46 -2.79
C LEU A 190 3.71 16.44 -2.98
N VAL A 191 4.08 15.74 -1.91
CA VAL A 191 4.94 14.57 -2.00
C VAL A 191 4.04 13.35 -1.95
N LEU A 192 4.02 12.61 -3.06
CA LEU A 192 3.07 11.55 -3.31
C LEU A 192 3.79 10.22 -3.53
N ASN A 193 3.12 9.15 -3.17
CA ASN A 193 3.63 7.81 -3.48
C ASN A 193 3.29 7.43 -4.92
N ARG A 194 2.23 8.03 -5.49
CA ARG A 194 1.70 7.64 -6.80
C ARG A 194 1.47 8.77 -7.80
N PHE A 195 1.56 8.43 -9.08
CA PHE A 195 1.25 9.29 -10.22
C PHE A 195 -0.28 9.45 -10.39
N ASP A 196 -1.06 8.39 -10.17
CA ASP A 196 -2.53 8.47 -10.17
C ASP A 196 -3.09 9.16 -8.90
N GLU A 197 -2.23 9.43 -7.91
CA GLU A 197 -2.54 10.31 -6.77
C GLU A 197 -2.42 11.78 -7.10
N ILE A 198 -1.76 12.13 -8.21
CA ILE A 198 -1.60 13.53 -8.61
C ILE A 198 -2.99 14.08 -8.95
N PRO A 199 -3.51 15.06 -8.20
CA PRO A 199 -4.78 15.68 -8.53
C PRO A 199 -4.70 16.46 -9.85
N ASP A 200 -5.81 16.54 -10.58
CA ASP A 200 -5.86 17.18 -11.91
C ASP A 200 -5.38 18.64 -11.93
N PHE A 201 -5.48 19.36 -10.81
CA PHE A 201 -5.03 20.75 -10.71
C PHE A 201 -3.50 20.91 -10.65
N VAL A 202 -2.74 19.82 -10.47
CA VAL A 202 -1.29 19.86 -10.36
C VAL A 202 -0.63 20.03 -11.72
N GLN A 203 0.05 21.15 -11.90
CA GLN A 203 0.63 21.57 -13.17
C GLN A 203 1.97 20.89 -13.47
N PHE A 204 2.82 20.77 -12.45
CA PHE A 204 4.18 20.28 -12.58
C PHE A 204 4.41 19.04 -11.75
N ALA A 205 5.27 18.14 -12.24
CA ALA A 205 5.69 16.97 -11.51
C ALA A 205 7.20 16.78 -11.54
N GLY A 206 7.72 16.11 -10.51
CA GLY A 206 9.11 15.69 -10.42
C GLY A 206 9.24 14.25 -9.94
N VAL A 207 10.26 13.53 -10.44
CA VAL A 207 10.52 12.14 -10.08
C VAL A 207 11.78 12.04 -9.25
N LEU A 208 11.67 11.41 -8.09
CA LEU A 208 12.79 11.11 -7.21
C LEU A 208 13.21 9.65 -7.30
N ALA A 209 14.49 9.43 -7.53
CA ALA A 209 15.16 8.14 -7.51
C ALA A 209 16.51 8.29 -6.80
N ASP A 210 16.84 7.35 -5.91
CA ASP A 210 18.14 7.28 -5.22
C ASP A 210 18.61 8.60 -4.60
N CYS A 211 17.71 9.31 -3.90
CA CYS A 211 17.96 10.62 -3.31
C CYS A 211 18.40 11.68 -4.33
N THR A 212 17.96 11.55 -5.58
CA THR A 212 18.20 12.50 -6.66
C THR A 212 16.87 12.88 -7.31
N LEU A 213 16.66 14.17 -7.58
CA LEU A 213 15.56 14.62 -8.43
C LEU A 213 15.94 14.37 -9.89
N ALA A 214 15.51 13.23 -10.42
CA ALA A 214 15.94 12.70 -11.71
C ALA A 214 15.27 13.41 -12.89
N GLU A 215 13.97 13.69 -12.79
CA GLU A 215 13.21 14.36 -13.85
C GLU A 215 12.25 15.40 -13.27
N THR A 216 11.99 16.46 -14.02
CA THR A 216 10.96 17.47 -13.76
C THR A 216 10.32 17.91 -15.07
N GLY A 217 9.08 18.42 -15.02
CA GLY A 217 8.34 18.84 -16.21
C GLY A 217 6.86 19.03 -15.91
N THR A 218 6.05 19.16 -16.95
CA THR A 218 4.59 19.21 -16.77
C THR A 218 4.07 17.82 -16.37
N THR A 219 3.03 17.79 -15.53
CA THR A 219 2.41 16.53 -15.10
C THR A 219 2.02 15.65 -16.30
N ALA A 220 1.46 16.25 -17.36
CA ALA A 220 1.05 15.53 -18.56
C ALA A 220 2.22 14.84 -19.28
N GLU A 221 3.34 15.52 -19.46
CA GLU A 221 4.54 14.95 -20.11
C GLU A 221 5.11 13.79 -19.32
N LEU A 222 5.23 13.94 -18.00
CA LEU A 222 5.75 12.89 -17.12
C LEU A 222 4.82 11.66 -17.07
N LEU A 223 3.51 11.86 -17.03
CA LEU A 223 2.54 10.76 -17.09
C LEU A 223 2.64 10.00 -18.42
N GLN A 224 2.81 10.71 -19.54
CA GLN A 224 3.01 10.08 -20.85
C GLN A 224 4.31 9.28 -20.91
N ARG A 225 5.42 9.82 -20.41
CA ARG A 225 6.71 9.10 -20.36
C ARG A 225 6.65 7.88 -19.44
N ALA A 226 6.02 8.02 -18.28
CA ALA A 226 5.77 6.91 -17.37
C ALA A 226 4.99 5.81 -18.09
N LEU A 227 3.91 6.17 -18.79
CA LEU A 227 3.12 5.23 -19.60
C LEU A 227 3.95 4.57 -20.71
N VAL A 228 4.84 5.28 -21.39
CA VAL A 228 5.73 4.72 -22.42
C VAL A 228 6.75 3.75 -21.83
N ALA A 229 7.42 4.11 -20.73
CA ALA A 229 8.38 3.23 -20.04
C ALA A 229 7.69 1.95 -19.53
N GLN A 230 6.46 2.12 -19.06
CA GLN A 230 5.56 1.09 -18.60
C GLN A 230 5.13 0.13 -19.72
N LEU A 231 4.87 0.66 -20.92
CA LEU A 231 4.60 -0.14 -22.13
C LEU A 231 5.86 -0.88 -22.63
N ALA A 232 7.03 -0.24 -22.59
CA ALA A 232 8.30 -0.84 -23.02
C ALA A 232 8.75 -2.02 -22.15
N HIS A 233 8.42 -2.01 -20.85
CA HIS A 233 8.63 -3.18 -19.98
C HIS A 233 7.63 -4.32 -20.27
N SER A 234 6.43 -3.98 -20.76
CA SER A 234 5.40 -4.96 -21.10
C SER A 234 5.76 -5.80 -22.33
N GLU A 235 6.55 -5.28 -23.27
CA GLU A 235 6.97 -6.01 -24.48
C GLU A 235 8.02 -7.10 -24.21
N ARG A 236 8.69 -7.09 -23.05
CA ARG A 236 9.71 -8.11 -22.70
C ARG A 236 9.14 -9.35 -22.02
N LEU A 237 7.88 -9.32 -21.58
CA LEU A 237 7.26 -10.39 -20.79
C LEU A 237 6.30 -11.30 -21.58
N THR A 238 6.13 -11.09 -22.89
CA THR A 238 5.19 -11.86 -23.72
C THR A 238 5.60 -13.31 -23.97
N ASP A 239 6.89 -13.65 -23.85
CA ASP A 239 7.43 -15.00 -24.12
C ASP A 239 7.97 -15.72 -22.86
N VAL A 240 7.44 -15.40 -21.68
CA VAL A 240 7.88 -16.05 -20.42
C VAL A 240 7.28 -17.47 -20.33
N GLN A 241 8.14 -18.49 -20.35
CA GLN A 241 7.77 -19.85 -19.95
C GLN A 241 8.03 -20.05 -18.46
N LEU A 242 7.05 -20.60 -17.74
CA LEU A 242 7.23 -20.93 -16.32
C LEU A 242 8.20 -22.12 -16.15
N PRO A 243 9.00 -22.16 -15.08
CA PRO A 243 9.80 -23.32 -14.72
C PRO A 243 8.89 -24.55 -14.52
N GLU A 244 9.45 -25.73 -14.75
CA GLU A 244 8.74 -26.97 -14.41
C GLU A 244 8.56 -27.10 -12.89
N PRO A 245 7.47 -27.72 -12.42
CA PRO A 245 7.29 -27.95 -10.99
C PRO A 245 8.34 -28.93 -10.45
N ASP A 246 8.75 -28.74 -9.18
CA ASP A 246 9.66 -29.67 -8.50
C ASP A 246 9.03 -31.05 -8.32
N GLU A 247 7.76 -31.07 -7.91
CA GLU A 247 6.89 -32.23 -7.77
C GLU A 247 5.56 -32.01 -8.52
N PRO A 248 4.84 -33.07 -8.96
CA PRO A 248 3.54 -32.92 -9.59
C PRO A 248 2.58 -32.08 -8.73
N SER A 249 1.99 -31.04 -9.33
CA SER A 249 1.08 -30.14 -8.60
C SER A 249 -0.05 -30.91 -7.93
N ALA A 250 -0.33 -30.57 -6.67
CA ALA A 250 -1.43 -31.14 -5.90
C ALA A 250 -2.78 -30.99 -6.60
N ARG A 251 -2.91 -30.05 -7.56
CA ARG A 251 -4.13 -29.88 -8.37
C ARG A 251 -4.50 -31.13 -9.16
N HIS A 252 -3.53 -31.93 -9.61
CA HIS A 252 -3.81 -33.11 -10.43
C HIS A 252 -4.52 -34.23 -9.65
N ALA A 253 -4.55 -34.13 -8.32
CA ALA A 253 -5.33 -35.01 -7.47
C ALA A 253 -6.81 -34.57 -7.36
N LEU A 254 -7.18 -33.41 -7.90
CA LEU A 254 -8.54 -32.87 -7.83
C LEU A 254 -9.29 -33.14 -9.15
N PRO A 255 -10.58 -33.51 -9.09
CA PRO A 255 -11.39 -33.66 -10.30
C PRO A 255 -11.54 -32.33 -11.07
N ASP A 256 -11.51 -32.39 -12.40
CA ASP A 256 -11.50 -31.19 -13.27
C ASP A 256 -12.76 -30.33 -13.16
N GLY A 257 -13.91 -30.92 -12.79
CA GLY A 257 -15.19 -30.21 -12.68
C GLY A 257 -15.57 -29.76 -11.27
N GLU A 258 -14.80 -30.13 -10.25
CA GLU A 258 -15.19 -29.88 -8.85
C GLU A 258 -14.74 -28.50 -8.36
N PRO A 259 -15.60 -27.75 -7.65
CA PRO A 259 -15.23 -26.47 -7.05
C PRO A 259 -14.01 -26.59 -6.13
N ARG A 260 -13.14 -25.58 -6.18
CA ARG A 260 -11.98 -25.52 -5.28
C ARG A 260 -12.36 -25.00 -3.91
N ILE A 261 -13.36 -24.13 -3.83
CA ILE A 261 -13.88 -23.55 -2.58
C ILE A 261 -15.40 -23.56 -2.66
N VAL A 262 -16.05 -24.06 -1.62
CA VAL A 262 -17.51 -23.93 -1.40
C VAL A 262 -17.72 -23.50 0.04
N LEU A 263 -18.34 -22.35 0.23
CA LEU A 263 -18.86 -21.89 1.51
C LEU A 263 -20.36 -21.71 1.33
N ASN A 264 -21.17 -22.45 2.09
CA ASN A 264 -22.62 -22.28 2.09
C ASN A 264 -23.03 -21.59 3.40
N ASP A 265 -23.73 -20.47 3.27
CA ASP A 265 -24.31 -19.73 4.39
C ASP A 265 -23.31 -19.41 5.53
N GLY A 266 -22.10 -19.01 5.16
CA GLY A 266 -20.99 -18.84 6.09
C GLY A 266 -21.19 -17.69 7.09
N VAL A 267 -21.01 -17.98 8.38
CA VAL A 267 -21.06 -17.01 9.48
C VAL A 267 -19.77 -17.08 10.30
N VAL A 268 -19.20 -15.91 10.60
CA VAL A 268 -18.05 -15.80 11.50
C VAL A 268 -18.28 -14.66 12.46
N SER A 269 -18.07 -14.89 13.76
CA SER A 269 -18.25 -13.89 14.81
C SER A 269 -17.05 -13.81 15.75
N TYR A 270 -16.67 -12.61 16.19
CA TYR A 270 -15.69 -12.40 17.27
C TYR A 270 -16.38 -11.71 18.44
N ASN A 271 -16.30 -12.29 19.65
CA ASN A 271 -16.93 -11.74 20.86
C ASN A 271 -18.39 -11.32 20.61
N ASP A 272 -19.17 -12.23 20.02
CA ASP A 272 -20.58 -12.06 19.64
C ASP A 272 -20.86 -10.96 18.59
N ARG A 273 -19.81 -10.36 18.00
CA ARG A 273 -19.95 -9.47 16.84
C ARG A 273 -19.74 -10.26 15.54
N PRO A 274 -20.80 -10.48 14.74
CA PRO A 274 -20.66 -11.10 13.44
C PRO A 274 -19.86 -10.21 12.48
N ILE A 275 -18.87 -10.82 11.81
CA ILE A 275 -18.02 -10.22 10.78
C ILE A 275 -18.42 -10.71 9.38
N LEU A 276 -18.72 -12.00 9.24
CA LEU A 276 -19.31 -12.58 8.02
C LEU A 276 -20.77 -12.96 8.30
N HIS A 277 -21.67 -12.60 7.39
CA HIS A 277 -23.11 -12.73 7.57
C HIS A 277 -23.76 -13.55 6.45
N HIS A 278 -23.89 -14.86 6.62
CA HIS A 278 -24.61 -15.71 5.65
C HIS A 278 -23.99 -15.67 4.24
N LEU A 279 -22.65 -15.61 4.16
CA LEU A 279 -21.94 -15.56 2.88
C LEU A 279 -21.98 -16.94 2.21
N SER A 280 -22.63 -17.02 1.05
CA SER A 280 -22.51 -18.17 0.16
C SER A 280 -21.60 -17.85 -1.01
N TRP A 281 -20.52 -18.60 -1.17
CA TRP A 281 -19.52 -18.36 -2.21
C TRP A 281 -18.92 -19.66 -2.74
N ARG A 282 -18.77 -19.73 -4.06
CA ARG A 282 -18.26 -20.90 -4.77
C ARG A 282 -17.21 -20.44 -5.78
N VAL A 283 -16.05 -21.09 -5.75
CA VAL A 283 -14.96 -20.89 -6.71
C VAL A 283 -14.81 -22.15 -7.54
N ASN A 284 -15.22 -22.09 -8.81
CA ASN A 284 -15.07 -23.19 -9.74
C ASN A 284 -13.66 -23.25 -10.34
N PRO A 285 -13.26 -24.38 -10.93
CA PRO A 285 -11.99 -24.50 -11.65
C PRO A 285 -11.84 -23.45 -12.76
N GLY A 286 -10.63 -22.91 -12.90
CA GLY A 286 -10.31 -21.86 -13.89
C GLY A 286 -10.85 -20.46 -13.57
N GLU A 287 -11.63 -20.29 -12.50
CA GLU A 287 -12.06 -18.96 -12.09
C GLU A 287 -10.95 -18.24 -11.31
N HIS A 288 -10.62 -17.04 -11.76
CA HIS A 288 -9.76 -16.08 -11.07
C HIS A 288 -10.66 -15.00 -10.46
N TRP A 289 -10.57 -14.82 -9.14
CA TRP A 289 -11.47 -13.96 -8.37
C TRP A 289 -10.75 -12.76 -7.79
N GLN A 290 -11.38 -11.59 -7.90
CA GLN A 290 -11.04 -10.42 -7.09
C GLN A 290 -11.98 -10.34 -5.89
N ILE A 291 -11.43 -10.18 -4.69
CA ILE A 291 -12.19 -9.89 -3.48
C ILE A 291 -11.99 -8.42 -3.13
N VAL A 292 -13.06 -7.63 -3.12
CA VAL A 292 -13.02 -6.18 -2.95
C VAL A 292 -13.98 -5.70 -1.88
N GLY A 293 -13.60 -4.65 -1.15
CA GLY A 293 -14.40 -4.05 -0.09
C GLY A 293 -13.58 -3.13 0.81
N PRO A 294 -14.23 -2.34 1.68
CA PRO A 294 -13.52 -1.41 2.57
C PRO A 294 -12.71 -2.13 3.66
N ASN A 295 -11.88 -1.36 4.37
CA ASN A 295 -11.16 -1.84 5.55
C ASN A 295 -12.14 -2.29 6.64
N GLY A 296 -11.86 -3.42 7.27
CA GLY A 296 -12.73 -3.99 8.30
C GLY A 296 -13.95 -4.74 7.77
N ALA A 297 -14.11 -4.90 6.45
CA ALA A 297 -15.25 -5.63 5.87
C ALA A 297 -15.25 -7.15 6.11
N GLY A 298 -14.17 -7.72 6.66
CA GLY A 298 -14.05 -9.17 6.88
C GLY A 298 -13.35 -9.95 5.76
N LYS A 299 -12.70 -9.28 4.80
CA LYS A 299 -11.92 -9.92 3.72
C LYS A 299 -10.85 -10.87 4.25
N SER A 300 -10.02 -10.41 5.19
CA SER A 300 -8.97 -11.26 5.80
C SER A 300 -9.57 -12.39 6.65
N THR A 301 -10.75 -12.19 7.25
CA THR A 301 -11.49 -13.25 7.94
C THR A 301 -11.94 -14.34 6.97
N LEU A 302 -12.46 -13.96 5.80
CA LEU A 302 -12.77 -14.91 4.72
C LEU A 302 -11.50 -15.66 4.26
N LEU A 303 -10.38 -14.97 4.07
CA LEU A 303 -9.11 -15.63 3.71
C LEU A 303 -8.67 -16.63 4.79
N SER A 304 -8.81 -16.29 6.06
CA SER A 304 -8.42 -17.17 7.17
C SER A 304 -9.28 -18.44 7.26
N LEU A 305 -10.54 -18.40 6.79
CA LEU A 305 -11.34 -19.60 6.60
C LEU A 305 -10.78 -20.47 5.47
N ILE A 306 -10.44 -19.86 4.33
CA ILE A 306 -9.94 -20.53 3.13
C ILE A 306 -8.55 -21.14 3.36
N THR A 307 -7.67 -20.48 4.12
CA THR A 307 -6.36 -21.04 4.49
C THR A 307 -6.45 -22.11 5.57
N GLY A 308 -7.63 -22.30 6.17
CA GLY A 308 -7.87 -23.26 7.23
C GLY A 308 -7.34 -22.82 8.61
N ASP A 309 -6.89 -21.58 8.75
CA ASP A 309 -6.33 -21.04 10.00
C ASP A 309 -7.43 -20.59 10.99
N HIS A 310 -8.64 -20.30 10.50
CA HIS A 310 -9.74 -19.86 11.35
C HIS A 310 -10.52 -21.04 11.98
N PRO A 311 -10.67 -21.08 13.32
CA PRO A 311 -11.29 -22.22 14.01
C PRO A 311 -12.79 -22.37 13.69
N GLN A 312 -13.52 -21.29 13.44
CA GLN A 312 -14.92 -21.39 13.01
C GLN A 312 -15.08 -21.96 11.59
N GLY A 313 -13.99 -22.31 10.89
CA GLY A 313 -14.09 -23.11 9.67
C GLY A 313 -14.75 -24.48 9.90
N TYR A 314 -14.65 -25.05 11.11
CA TYR A 314 -15.29 -26.32 11.48
C TYR A 314 -16.80 -26.20 11.76
N SER A 315 -17.26 -25.00 12.13
CA SER A 315 -18.67 -24.73 12.42
C SER A 315 -19.45 -24.22 11.21
N ASN A 316 -18.78 -24.07 10.06
CA ASN A 316 -19.37 -23.61 8.81
C ASN A 316 -19.44 -24.75 7.79
N ASP A 317 -20.40 -24.66 6.87
CA ASP A 317 -20.44 -25.58 5.72
C ASP A 317 -19.40 -25.15 4.67
N LEU A 318 -18.15 -25.49 4.97
CA LEU A 318 -16.96 -25.11 4.21
C LEU A 318 -16.30 -26.36 3.63
N THR A 319 -16.16 -26.39 2.30
CA THR A 319 -15.41 -27.41 1.56
C THR A 319 -14.26 -26.75 0.82
N LEU A 320 -13.05 -27.26 1.04
CA LEU A 320 -11.81 -26.78 0.42
C LEU A 320 -11.15 -27.95 -0.33
N PHE A 321 -10.89 -27.76 -1.61
CA PHE A 321 -10.20 -28.72 -2.47
C PHE A 321 -10.82 -30.13 -2.40
N GLY A 322 -12.16 -30.20 -2.47
CA GLY A 322 -12.93 -31.44 -2.41
C GLY A 322 -13.08 -32.06 -1.01
N ARG A 323 -12.52 -31.45 0.03
CA ARG A 323 -12.64 -31.93 1.43
C ARG A 323 -13.44 -30.98 2.29
N ARG A 324 -14.49 -31.50 2.94
CA ARG A 324 -15.28 -30.74 3.92
C ARG A 324 -14.47 -30.50 5.18
N ARG A 325 -14.52 -29.29 5.74
CA ARG A 325 -13.84 -28.99 7.01
C ARG A 325 -14.39 -29.84 8.14
N GLY A 326 -13.49 -30.42 8.94
CA GLY A 326 -13.85 -31.32 10.03
C GLY A 326 -14.16 -32.76 9.60
N SER A 327 -13.81 -33.15 8.38
CA SER A 327 -13.96 -34.53 7.88
C SER A 327 -12.78 -35.43 8.21
N GLY A 328 -11.76 -34.91 8.90
CA GLY A 328 -10.53 -35.63 9.27
C GLY A 328 -9.30 -35.18 8.47
N GLU A 329 -9.40 -34.08 7.73
CA GLU A 329 -8.29 -33.47 7.00
C GLU A 329 -7.28 -32.79 7.92
N THR A 330 -6.01 -32.86 7.56
CA THR A 330 -4.97 -32.07 8.25
C THR A 330 -4.92 -30.65 7.69
N ILE A 331 -4.42 -29.68 8.46
CA ILE A 331 -4.18 -28.32 7.95
C ILE A 331 -3.17 -28.35 6.77
N TRP A 332 -2.22 -29.28 6.81
CA TRP A 332 -1.23 -29.48 5.75
C TRP A 332 -1.85 -29.99 4.44
N ASP A 333 -2.91 -30.80 4.52
CA ASP A 333 -3.68 -31.21 3.33
C ASP A 333 -4.31 -30.03 2.60
N ILE A 334 -4.60 -28.93 3.29
CA ILE A 334 -5.14 -27.70 2.70
C ILE A 334 -3.99 -26.82 2.21
N LYS A 335 -2.98 -26.58 3.05
CA LYS A 335 -1.88 -25.65 2.75
C LYS A 335 -1.04 -26.05 1.54
N LYS A 336 -0.93 -27.35 1.22
CA LYS A 336 -0.26 -27.81 -0.01
C LYS A 336 -0.90 -27.28 -1.30
N HIS A 337 -2.21 -26.98 -1.28
CA HIS A 337 -2.92 -26.42 -2.43
C HIS A 337 -2.85 -24.90 -2.53
N ILE A 338 -2.33 -24.21 -1.50
CA ILE A 338 -2.38 -22.76 -1.37
C ILE A 338 -0.98 -22.17 -1.41
N GLY A 339 -0.75 -21.21 -2.32
CA GLY A 339 0.30 -20.21 -2.17
C GLY A 339 -0.31 -18.95 -1.55
N TYR A 340 0.28 -18.41 -0.49
CA TYR A 340 -0.28 -17.24 0.21
C TYR A 340 0.76 -16.12 0.33
N VAL A 341 0.38 -14.91 -0.04
CA VAL A 341 1.16 -13.69 0.17
C VAL A 341 0.26 -12.64 0.82
N SER A 342 0.68 -12.11 1.96
CA SER A 342 0.02 -10.98 2.62
C SER A 342 1.02 -9.88 2.95
N SER A 343 0.51 -8.68 3.28
CA SER A 343 1.36 -7.60 3.80
C SER A 343 2.03 -7.95 5.13
N SER A 344 1.36 -8.69 6.02
CA SER A 344 1.98 -9.18 7.27
C SER A 344 3.14 -10.13 6.99
N LEU A 345 2.98 -11.09 6.06
CA LEU A 345 4.05 -12.00 5.68
C LEU A 345 5.29 -11.25 5.16
N HIS A 346 5.08 -10.17 4.41
CA HIS A 346 6.17 -9.32 3.93
C HIS A 346 6.94 -8.68 5.10
N LEU A 347 6.23 -8.20 6.14
CA LEU A 347 6.83 -7.61 7.34
C LEU A 347 7.52 -8.65 8.25
N ASP A 348 7.09 -9.90 8.20
CA ASP A 348 7.64 -11.00 9.01
C ASP A 348 8.99 -11.52 8.48
N TYR A 349 9.35 -11.18 7.23
CA TYR A 349 10.66 -11.47 6.64
C TYR A 349 11.78 -10.61 7.23
N ARG A 350 11.85 -10.44 8.56
CA ARG A 350 12.91 -9.72 9.29
C ARG A 350 14.24 -10.49 9.33
N VAL A 351 14.23 -11.74 8.89
CA VAL A 351 15.40 -12.63 8.91
C VAL A 351 16.36 -12.19 7.79
N SER A 352 17.62 -11.97 8.14
CA SER A 352 18.69 -11.69 7.18
C SER A 352 18.94 -12.93 6.31
N THR A 353 18.24 -13.04 5.20
CA THR A 353 18.40 -14.11 4.21
C THR A 353 18.56 -13.54 2.81
N THR A 354 19.09 -14.34 1.88
CA THR A 354 19.27 -13.91 0.50
C THR A 354 17.98 -14.03 -0.29
N VAL A 355 17.86 -13.26 -1.38
CA VAL A 355 16.69 -13.33 -2.28
C VAL A 355 16.47 -14.77 -2.78
N ARG A 356 17.55 -15.46 -3.16
CA ARG A 356 17.53 -16.87 -3.55
C ARG A 356 16.93 -17.75 -2.48
N ASN A 357 17.32 -17.55 -1.22
CA ASN A 357 16.81 -18.33 -0.11
C ASN A 357 15.34 -18.03 0.21
N VAL A 358 14.87 -16.80 -0.04
CA VAL A 358 13.43 -16.48 0.03
C VAL A 358 12.65 -17.35 -0.96
N ILE A 359 13.08 -17.41 -2.22
CA ILE A 359 12.39 -18.23 -3.24
C ILE A 359 12.45 -19.72 -2.87
N LEU A 360 13.63 -20.23 -2.50
CA LEU A 360 13.81 -21.63 -2.09
C LEU A 360 12.96 -22.01 -0.87
N SER A 361 12.77 -21.10 0.07
CA SER A 361 11.92 -21.34 1.24
C SER A 361 10.45 -21.60 0.89
N GLY A 362 10.02 -21.23 -0.31
CA GLY A 362 8.67 -21.49 -0.82
C GLY A 362 8.35 -22.97 -1.00
N TYR A 363 9.34 -23.81 -1.30
CA TYR A 363 9.13 -25.27 -1.41
C TYR A 363 8.81 -25.94 -0.07
N PHE A 364 9.08 -25.26 1.04
CA PHE A 364 8.88 -25.77 2.40
C PHE A 364 7.80 -25.00 3.18
N ASP A 365 7.14 -24.02 2.56
CA ASP A 365 6.18 -23.12 3.19
C ASP A 365 6.71 -22.41 4.47
N SER A 366 8.03 -22.24 4.60
CA SER A 366 8.69 -21.68 5.80
C SER A 366 9.34 -20.32 5.56
N ILE A 367 9.53 -19.52 6.61
CA ILE A 367 10.34 -18.29 6.54
C ILE A 367 11.81 -18.70 6.70
N GLY A 368 12.54 -18.75 5.58
CA GLY A 368 13.92 -19.27 5.56
C GLY A 368 13.98 -20.77 5.32
N ILE A 369 15.20 -21.31 5.32
CA ILE A 369 15.49 -22.70 4.94
C ILE A 369 15.98 -23.46 6.18
N TYR A 370 15.18 -24.43 6.62
CA TYR A 370 15.49 -25.29 7.77
C TYR A 370 15.73 -26.75 7.35
N GLN A 371 15.69 -27.03 6.05
CA GLN A 371 15.85 -28.35 5.46
C GLN A 371 16.87 -28.30 4.32
N ALA A 372 17.40 -29.46 3.91
CA ALA A 372 18.34 -29.54 2.79
C ALA A 372 17.61 -29.22 1.46
N VAL A 373 18.22 -28.35 0.66
CA VAL A 373 17.71 -27.96 -0.68
C VAL A 373 18.37 -28.84 -1.74
N SER A 374 17.56 -29.44 -2.61
CA SER A 374 18.04 -30.29 -3.70
C SER A 374 18.68 -29.49 -4.86
N ASP A 375 19.52 -30.14 -5.65
CA ASP A 375 20.10 -29.52 -6.86
C ASP A 375 19.02 -29.13 -7.88
N ARG A 376 17.94 -29.90 -7.96
CA ARG A 376 16.76 -29.58 -8.79
C ARG A 376 16.11 -28.28 -8.33
N GLN A 377 15.84 -28.14 -7.03
CA GLN A 377 15.25 -26.92 -6.45
C GLN A 377 16.15 -25.69 -6.68
N ARG A 378 17.47 -25.84 -6.57
CA ARG A 378 18.43 -24.76 -6.88
C ARG A 378 18.34 -24.31 -8.34
N LYS A 379 18.24 -25.26 -9.27
CA LYS A 379 18.11 -24.98 -10.70
C LYS A 379 16.77 -24.30 -11.02
N LEU A 380 15.67 -24.78 -10.46
CA LEU A 380 14.35 -24.18 -10.62
C LEU A 380 14.30 -22.76 -10.02
N ALA A 381 14.87 -22.57 -8.83
CA ALA A 381 14.97 -21.25 -8.21
C ALA A 381 15.79 -20.26 -9.07
N GLN A 382 16.83 -20.74 -9.78
CA GLN A 382 17.55 -19.89 -10.74
C GLN A 382 16.64 -19.48 -11.90
N GLN A 383 15.87 -20.39 -12.48
CA GLN A 383 14.93 -20.04 -13.57
C GLN A 383 13.88 -19.03 -13.10
N TRP A 384 13.38 -19.15 -11.87
CA TRP A 384 12.49 -18.16 -11.26
C TRP A 384 13.16 -16.79 -11.06
N LEU A 385 14.43 -16.75 -10.66
CA LEU A 385 15.20 -15.50 -10.56
C LEU A 385 15.41 -14.86 -11.94
N ASP A 386 15.65 -15.67 -12.97
CA ASP A 386 15.81 -15.20 -14.34
C ASP A 386 14.51 -14.54 -14.86
N ILE A 387 13.35 -15.12 -14.53
CA ILE A 387 12.02 -14.54 -14.83
C ILE A 387 11.81 -13.20 -14.11
N LEU A 388 12.32 -13.07 -12.89
CA LEU A 388 12.30 -11.80 -12.14
C LEU A 388 13.31 -10.77 -12.68
N GLY A 389 14.19 -11.16 -13.61
CA GLY A 389 15.30 -10.33 -14.08
C GLY A 389 16.33 -10.03 -12.99
N ILE A 390 16.45 -10.90 -11.98
CA ILE A 390 17.37 -10.74 -10.85
C ILE A 390 18.70 -11.43 -11.19
N ASP A 391 19.76 -10.65 -11.32
CA ASP A 391 21.11 -11.15 -11.58
C ASP A 391 21.68 -11.95 -10.39
N LYS A 392 22.76 -12.71 -10.63
CA LYS A 392 23.38 -13.57 -9.62
C LYS A 392 23.84 -12.82 -8.36
N ARG A 393 24.42 -11.61 -8.52
CA ARG A 393 24.89 -10.80 -7.38
C ARG A 393 23.71 -10.37 -6.54
N THR A 394 22.64 -9.91 -7.17
CA THR A 394 21.41 -9.47 -6.49
C THR A 394 20.67 -10.66 -5.86
N ALA A 395 20.68 -11.83 -6.50
CA ALA A 395 20.09 -13.05 -5.95
C ALA A 395 20.72 -13.51 -4.63
N ASP A 396 22.04 -13.32 -4.50
CA ASP A 396 22.81 -13.70 -3.31
C ASP A 396 22.95 -12.54 -2.30
N ALA A 397 22.41 -11.36 -2.60
CA ALA A 397 22.33 -10.23 -1.69
C ALA A 397 21.19 -10.40 -0.67
N PRO A 398 21.21 -9.68 0.47
CA PRO A 398 20.13 -9.70 1.45
C PRO A 398 18.79 -9.29 0.82
N PHE A 399 17.70 -9.98 1.17
CA PHE A 399 16.35 -9.70 0.65
C PHE A 399 15.95 -8.22 0.84
N HIS A 400 16.28 -7.63 1.98
CA HIS A 400 16.00 -6.22 2.28
C HIS A 400 16.79 -5.21 1.45
N SER A 401 17.78 -5.65 0.67
CA SER A 401 18.49 -4.77 -0.28
C SER A 401 17.71 -4.51 -1.56
N LEU A 402 16.69 -5.33 -1.85
CA LEU A 402 15.78 -5.14 -2.98
C LEU A 402 14.84 -3.95 -2.74
N SER A 403 14.35 -3.35 -3.83
CA SER A 403 13.23 -2.40 -3.73
C SER A 403 11.96 -3.09 -3.23
N TRP A 404 11.03 -2.34 -2.64
CA TRP A 404 9.79 -2.91 -2.09
C TRP A 404 8.95 -3.68 -3.13
N GLY A 405 8.94 -3.20 -4.38
CA GLY A 405 8.34 -3.91 -5.51
C GLY A 405 9.03 -5.22 -5.86
N GLN A 406 10.37 -5.22 -5.91
CA GLN A 406 11.16 -6.43 -6.13
C GLN A 406 10.99 -7.45 -4.99
N GLN A 407 10.94 -6.99 -3.74
CA GLN A 407 10.63 -7.83 -2.58
C GLN A 407 9.25 -8.49 -2.73
N ARG A 408 8.23 -7.71 -3.15
CA ARG A 408 6.88 -8.23 -3.40
C ARG A 408 6.87 -9.28 -4.51
N LEU A 409 7.53 -9.03 -5.63
CA LEU A 409 7.63 -9.99 -6.74
C LEU A 409 8.31 -11.30 -6.31
N ALA A 410 9.40 -11.21 -5.54
CA ALA A 410 10.08 -12.38 -5.01
C ALA A 410 9.20 -13.19 -4.04
N LEU A 411 8.36 -12.54 -3.22
CA LEU A 411 7.39 -13.22 -2.36
C LEU A 411 6.24 -13.87 -3.15
N ILE A 412 5.78 -13.24 -4.23
CA ILE A 412 4.79 -13.84 -5.15
C ILE A 412 5.37 -15.10 -5.80
N VAL A 413 6.60 -15.01 -6.33
CA VAL A 413 7.31 -16.17 -6.88
C VAL A 413 7.50 -17.25 -5.83
N ARG A 414 7.94 -16.89 -4.61
CA ARG A 414 8.05 -17.84 -3.48
C ARG A 414 6.75 -18.60 -3.25
N ALA A 415 5.60 -17.93 -3.29
CA ALA A 415 4.30 -18.60 -3.12
C ALA A 415 3.91 -19.48 -4.32
N LEU A 416 4.47 -19.19 -5.50
CA LEU A 416 4.16 -19.89 -6.75
C LEU A 416 5.09 -21.07 -7.06
N VAL A 417 6.29 -21.17 -6.45
CA VAL A 417 7.30 -22.19 -6.83
C VAL A 417 6.82 -23.63 -6.78
N LYS A 418 5.82 -23.93 -5.94
CA LYS A 418 5.19 -25.26 -5.82
C LYS A 418 4.00 -25.50 -6.77
N HIS A 419 3.71 -24.55 -7.66
CA HIS A 419 2.56 -24.54 -8.56
C HIS A 419 1.24 -24.87 -7.82
N PRO A 420 0.85 -24.05 -6.83
CA PRO A 420 -0.34 -24.31 -6.02
C PRO A 420 -1.61 -24.33 -6.88
N THR A 421 -2.65 -24.99 -6.38
CA THR A 421 -3.99 -24.95 -6.99
C THR A 421 -4.55 -23.53 -6.95
N VAL A 422 -4.37 -22.83 -5.84
CA VAL A 422 -4.81 -21.44 -5.65
C VAL A 422 -3.66 -20.59 -5.11
N LEU A 423 -3.36 -19.49 -5.80
CA LEU A 423 -2.53 -18.41 -5.30
C LEU A 423 -3.44 -17.33 -4.71
N ILE A 424 -3.24 -17.03 -3.44
CA ILE A 424 -3.95 -15.99 -2.71
C ILE A 424 -2.99 -14.81 -2.51
N LEU A 425 -3.35 -13.66 -3.04
CA LEU A 425 -2.63 -12.41 -2.88
C LEU A 425 -3.49 -11.44 -2.06
N ASP A 426 -3.16 -11.29 -0.78
CA ASP A 426 -3.82 -10.38 0.15
C ASP A 426 -3.15 -8.99 0.12
N GLU A 427 -3.84 -8.03 -0.49
CA GLU A 427 -3.36 -6.65 -0.70
C GLU A 427 -1.95 -6.57 -1.33
N PRO A 428 -1.67 -7.29 -2.43
CA PRO A 428 -0.32 -7.41 -2.98
C PRO A 428 0.26 -6.07 -3.47
N LEU A 429 -0.59 -5.08 -3.72
CA LEU A 429 -0.22 -3.75 -4.20
C LEU A 429 0.00 -2.74 -3.07
N GLN A 430 -0.25 -3.12 -1.81
CA GLN A 430 -0.12 -2.23 -0.68
C GLN A 430 1.34 -1.82 -0.46
N GLY A 431 1.53 -0.51 -0.26
CA GLY A 431 2.84 0.12 -0.06
C GLY A 431 3.71 0.20 -1.31
N LEU A 432 3.22 -0.19 -2.49
CA LEU A 432 3.94 -0.04 -3.77
C LEU A 432 3.63 1.31 -4.43
N ASP A 433 4.64 1.93 -5.06
CA ASP A 433 4.48 3.03 -6.00
C ASP A 433 3.82 2.56 -7.33
N PRO A 434 3.32 3.45 -8.20
CA PRO A 434 2.49 3.09 -9.37
C PRO A 434 3.22 2.19 -10.34
N LEU A 435 4.49 2.47 -10.59
CA LEU A 435 5.29 1.68 -11.51
C LEU A 435 5.39 0.25 -10.97
N ASN A 436 5.75 0.10 -9.70
CA ASN A 436 5.83 -1.21 -9.05
C ASN A 436 4.47 -1.91 -8.92
N ARG A 437 3.37 -1.17 -8.67
CA ARG A 437 2.01 -1.74 -8.68
C ARG A 437 1.68 -2.35 -10.03
N GLN A 438 1.96 -1.60 -11.09
CA GLN A 438 1.58 -2.01 -12.43
C GLN A 438 2.52 -3.10 -12.96
N LEU A 439 3.80 -3.09 -12.56
CA LEU A 439 4.72 -4.22 -12.73
C LEU A 439 4.19 -5.49 -12.02
N VAL A 440 3.80 -5.41 -10.76
CA VAL A 440 3.24 -6.56 -10.02
C VAL A 440 1.95 -7.08 -10.66
N ARG A 441 1.03 -6.19 -11.06
CA ARG A 441 -0.21 -6.58 -11.77
C ARG A 441 0.09 -7.32 -13.07
N ARG A 442 0.99 -6.78 -13.90
CA ARG A 442 1.40 -7.41 -15.16
C ARG A 442 2.12 -8.73 -14.94
N PHE A 443 2.98 -8.79 -13.94
CA PHE A 443 3.68 -10.02 -13.59
C PHE A 443 2.71 -11.11 -13.16
N VAL A 444 1.76 -10.79 -12.29
CA VAL A 444 0.67 -11.71 -11.91
C VAL A 444 -0.16 -12.13 -13.13
N ASP A 445 -0.50 -11.20 -14.03
CA ASP A 445 -1.20 -11.54 -15.28
C ASP A 445 -0.45 -12.58 -16.11
N VAL A 446 0.85 -12.40 -16.31
CA VAL A 446 1.69 -13.30 -17.10
C VAL A 446 1.80 -14.66 -16.41
N LEU A 447 2.12 -14.68 -15.11
CA LEU A 447 2.29 -15.91 -14.35
C LEU A 447 1.01 -16.76 -14.33
N ILE A 448 -0.15 -16.12 -14.16
CA ILE A 448 -1.42 -16.83 -14.10
C ILE A 448 -1.86 -17.32 -15.49
N ARG A 449 -1.61 -16.56 -16.56
CA ARG A 449 -1.93 -16.99 -17.94
C ARG A 449 -1.06 -18.13 -18.45
N GLN A 450 0.20 -18.16 -18.05
CA GLN A 450 1.16 -19.20 -18.47
C GLN A 450 1.08 -20.46 -17.60
N GLY A 451 0.36 -20.39 -16.47
CA GLY A 451 0.17 -21.49 -15.55
C GLY A 451 -1.28 -21.99 -15.52
N GLU A 452 -1.51 -22.93 -14.61
CA GLU A 452 -2.83 -23.50 -14.30
C GLU A 452 -3.25 -23.16 -12.85
N THR A 453 -2.53 -22.25 -12.21
CA THR A 453 -2.82 -21.78 -10.85
C THR A 453 -3.97 -20.78 -10.88
N GLN A 454 -4.99 -20.99 -10.04
CA GLN A 454 -6.09 -20.05 -9.88
C GLN A 454 -5.68 -18.89 -8.97
N LEU A 455 -6.28 -17.72 -9.16
CA LEU A 455 -5.92 -16.50 -8.44
C LEU A 455 -7.09 -16.04 -7.56
N LEU A 456 -6.82 -15.82 -6.27
CA LEU A 456 -7.64 -14.99 -5.39
C LEU A 456 -6.88 -13.69 -5.10
N PHE A 457 -7.35 -12.58 -5.65
CA PHE A 457 -6.71 -11.27 -5.53
C PHE A 457 -7.53 -10.35 -4.63
N VAL A 458 -7.02 -10.03 -3.44
CA VAL A 458 -7.70 -9.15 -2.49
C VAL A 458 -7.19 -7.73 -2.63
N SER A 459 -8.11 -6.78 -2.74
CA SER A 459 -7.80 -5.36 -2.95
C SER A 459 -8.88 -4.47 -2.34
N HIS A 460 -8.55 -3.20 -2.11
CA HIS A 460 -9.55 -2.19 -1.69
C HIS A 460 -10.26 -1.57 -2.88
N HIS A 461 -9.61 -1.55 -4.05
CA HIS A 461 -10.12 -0.88 -5.24
C HIS A 461 -10.33 -1.89 -6.38
N ALA A 462 -11.49 -1.78 -7.04
CA ALA A 462 -11.84 -2.60 -8.19
C ALA A 462 -10.80 -2.48 -9.34
N GLU A 463 -10.27 -1.28 -9.56
CA GLU A 463 -9.29 -0.94 -10.60
C GLU A 463 -7.90 -1.54 -10.40
N ASP A 464 -7.60 -2.06 -9.20
CA ASP A 464 -6.34 -2.75 -8.90
C ASP A 464 -6.29 -4.17 -9.51
N ALA A 465 -7.42 -4.68 -10.02
CA ALA A 465 -7.53 -6.01 -10.60
C ALA A 465 -6.50 -6.23 -11.73
N PRO A 466 -5.73 -7.34 -11.71
CA PRO A 466 -5.01 -7.79 -12.90
C PRO A 466 -6.00 -8.19 -14.01
N ALA A 467 -5.57 -8.12 -15.27
CA ALA A 467 -6.43 -8.41 -16.43
C ALA A 467 -6.85 -9.89 -16.54
N CYS A 468 -6.23 -10.80 -15.79
CA CYS A 468 -6.59 -12.20 -15.71
C CYS A 468 -7.80 -12.49 -14.81
N ILE A 469 -8.30 -11.51 -14.04
CA ILE A 469 -9.48 -11.66 -13.19
C ILE A 469 -10.73 -11.93 -14.04
N THR A 470 -11.49 -12.94 -13.65
CA THR A 470 -12.71 -13.39 -14.34
C THR A 470 -13.98 -13.09 -13.56
N HIS A 471 -13.88 -13.06 -12.23
CA HIS A 471 -15.00 -12.91 -11.31
C HIS A 471 -14.64 -11.96 -10.17
N ARG A 472 -15.66 -11.35 -9.57
CA ARG A 472 -15.51 -10.44 -8.44
C ARG A 472 -16.49 -10.80 -7.33
N LEU A 473 -16.00 -10.80 -6.10
CA LEU A 473 -16.76 -10.83 -4.87
C LEU A 473 -16.59 -9.47 -4.17
N GLU A 474 -17.65 -8.68 -4.10
CA GLU A 474 -17.67 -7.35 -3.52
C GLU A 474 -18.45 -7.32 -2.20
N PHE A 475 -17.82 -6.73 -1.18
CA PHE A 475 -18.39 -6.48 0.14
C PHE A 475 -18.99 -5.07 0.14
N VAL A 476 -20.31 -4.98 -0.02
CA VAL A 476 -21.05 -3.72 -0.09
C VAL A 476 -21.59 -3.38 1.30
N PRO A 477 -21.28 -2.19 1.86
CA PRO A 477 -21.83 -1.78 3.15
C PRO A 477 -23.37 -1.73 3.16
N GLU A 478 -23.99 -2.32 4.18
CA GLU A 478 -25.43 -2.31 4.42
C GLU A 478 -25.68 -2.11 5.92
N GLY A 479 -25.72 -0.85 6.36
CA GLY A 479 -25.80 -0.48 7.77
C GLY A 479 -24.55 -0.89 8.54
N GLU A 480 -24.72 -1.68 9.61
CA GLU A 480 -23.60 -2.27 10.38
C GLU A 480 -23.09 -3.60 9.79
N ARG A 481 -23.61 -4.02 8.63
CA ARG A 481 -23.30 -5.31 7.99
C ARG A 481 -22.78 -5.10 6.58
N TYR A 482 -22.43 -6.20 5.92
CA TYR A 482 -22.05 -6.22 4.51
C TYR A 482 -22.95 -7.17 3.73
N LYS A 483 -23.43 -6.70 2.59
CA LYS A 483 -24.03 -7.52 1.55
C LYS A 483 -22.94 -7.97 0.59
N TYR A 484 -23.04 -9.21 0.11
CA TYR A 484 -22.08 -9.78 -0.81
C TYR A 484 -22.63 -9.82 -2.23
N VAL A 485 -21.94 -9.16 -3.16
CA VAL A 485 -22.27 -9.19 -4.58
C VAL A 485 -21.19 -9.99 -5.30
N SER A 486 -21.57 -11.10 -5.93
CA SER A 486 -20.65 -11.91 -6.71
C SER A 486 -21.10 -12.02 -8.16
N GLY A 487 -20.16 -11.91 -9.10
CA GLY A 487 -20.48 -12.03 -10.52
C GLY A 487 -19.24 -12.12 -11.40
N ARG A 488 -19.47 -12.40 -12.68
CA ARG A 488 -18.43 -12.38 -13.71
C ARG A 488 -18.07 -10.93 -14.05
N CYS A 489 -16.79 -10.64 -14.20
CA CYS A 489 -16.33 -9.34 -14.67
C CYS A 489 -16.65 -9.19 -16.17
N ASN A 490 -17.20 -8.05 -16.58
CA ASN A 490 -17.26 -7.69 -17.99
C ASN A 490 -15.86 -7.20 -18.39
N ASN A 491 -15.18 -7.95 -19.26
CA ASN A 491 -13.90 -7.56 -19.84
C ASN A 491 -14.05 -6.45 -20.88
#